data_AF-A0A935YS50-F1
#
_entry.id   AF-A0A935YS50-F1
#
_cell.length_a   1.000
_cell.length_b   1.000
_cell.length_c   1.000
_cell.angle_alpha   90.00
_cell.angle_beta   90.00
_cell.angle_gamma   90.00
#
_symmetry.space_group_name_H-M   'P 1'
#
loop_
_entity.id
_entity.type
_entity.pdbx_description
1 polymer ?
#
loop_
_entity_poly.entity_id
_entity_poly.type
_entity_poly.pdbx_seq_one_letter_code
_entity_poly.pdbx_strand_id
1 'polypeptide(L)'
;MPTSFLKWNLLITDIGFILYWTIAALNILPAAWMYKDFQNPILFAWNWSFAPLDVVASGLGIFSLWLARKGSSNWNLLAFVSICMTFCAGLMAISFWVIRQDFELLWWLPNLYLIFWPVIYVISITRKSKSA
;
A
#
# COMPACT_ATOMS: atom_id res chain seq x y z
N MET A 1 -16.41 12.68 7.07
CA MET A 1 -15.14 13.19 6.49
C MET A 1 -13.99 12.34 7.03
N PRO A 2 -13.00 11.96 6.19
CA PRO A 2 -11.81 11.24 6.64
C PRO A 2 -10.99 12.08 7.61
N THR A 3 -10.34 11.41 8.58
CA THR A 3 -9.37 12.08 9.46
C THR A 3 -8.15 12.51 8.65
N SER A 4 -7.44 13.55 9.12
CA SER A 4 -6.19 13.99 8.48
C SER A 4 -5.16 12.86 8.38
N PHE A 5 -5.10 12.00 9.40
CA PHE A 5 -4.24 10.81 9.39
C PHE A 5 -4.56 9.86 8.24
N LEU A 6 -5.83 9.47 8.07
CA LEU A 6 -6.23 8.58 6.97
C LEU A 6 -5.95 9.22 5.61
N LYS A 7 -6.37 10.47 5.46
CA LYS A 7 -6.24 11.20 4.19
C LYS A 7 -4.78 11.25 3.72
N TRP A 8 -3.86 11.62 4.60
CA TRP A 8 -2.46 11.76 4.21
C TRP A 8 -1.79 10.41 3.94
N ASN A 9 -2.08 9.37 4.73
CA ASN A 9 -1.50 8.05 4.48
C ASN A 9 -2.03 7.40 3.19
N LEU A 10 -3.31 7.57 2.86
CA LEU A 10 -3.84 7.18 1.54
C LEU A 10 -3.10 7.92 0.43
N LEU A 11 -3.00 9.25 0.49
CA LEU A 11 -2.31 10.01 -0.57
C LEU A 11 -0.84 9.62 -0.73
N ILE A 12 -0.09 9.45 0.37
CA ILE A 12 1.32 9.06 0.35
C ILE A 12 1.47 7.67 -0.29
N THR A 13 0.63 6.72 0.14
CA THR A 13 0.68 5.33 -0.33
C THR A 13 0.24 5.23 -1.79
N ASP A 14 -0.92 5.78 -2.12
CA ASP A 14 -1.55 5.66 -3.44
C ASP A 14 -0.70 6.35 -4.52
N ILE A 15 -0.19 7.55 -4.23
CA ILE A 15 0.72 8.25 -5.14
C ILE A 15 2.05 7.49 -5.23
N GLY A 16 2.57 6.97 -4.12
CA GLY A 16 3.79 6.16 -4.09
C GLY A 16 3.69 4.91 -4.98
N PHE A 17 2.60 4.16 -4.86
CA PHE A 17 2.32 2.99 -5.70
C PHE A 17 2.20 3.37 -7.17
N ILE A 18 1.40 4.40 -7.51
CA ILE A 18 1.24 4.83 -8.90
C ILE A 18 2.58 5.25 -9.51
N LEU A 19 3.38 6.03 -8.78
CA LEU A 19 4.70 6.45 -9.24
C LEU A 19 5.63 5.26 -9.43
N TYR A 20 5.73 4.38 -8.43
CA TYR A 20 6.57 3.19 -8.48
C TYR A 20 6.22 2.30 -9.68
N TRP A 21 4.94 1.97 -9.86
CA TRP A 21 4.49 1.11 -10.95
C TRP A 21 4.59 1.77 -12.31
N THR A 22 4.42 3.09 -12.39
CA THR A 22 4.64 3.84 -13.64
C THR A 22 6.11 3.80 -14.05
N ILE A 23 7.01 4.04 -13.10
CA ILE A 23 8.47 3.96 -13.32
C ILE A 23 8.86 2.53 -13.72
N ALA A 24 8.30 1.52 -13.07
CA ALA A 24 8.52 0.11 -13.37
C ALA A 24 8.07 -0.26 -14.78
N ALA A 25 6.84 0.09 -15.15
CA ALA A 25 6.25 -0.26 -16.45
C ALA A 25 6.95 0.44 -17.61
N LEU A 26 7.41 1.68 -17.41
CA LEU A 26 8.12 2.45 -18.42
C LEU A 26 9.62 2.17 -18.46
N ASN A 27 10.15 1.32 -17.56
CA ASN A 27 11.58 1.02 -17.41
C ASN A 27 12.44 2.30 -17.31
N ILE A 28 11.94 3.32 -16.60
CA ILE A 28 12.62 4.63 -16.49
C ILE A 28 13.91 4.53 -15.69
N LEU A 29 13.93 3.66 -14.67
CA LEU A 29 15.09 3.44 -13.82
C LEU A 29 15.74 2.08 -14.10
N PRO A 30 17.05 1.92 -13.80
CA PRO A 30 17.71 0.63 -13.87
C PRO A 30 16.95 -0.42 -13.05
N ALA A 31 16.80 -1.63 -13.59
CA ALA A 31 16.04 -2.70 -12.95
C ALA A 31 16.53 -3.02 -11.53
N ALA A 32 17.83 -2.84 -11.26
CA ALA A 32 18.44 -3.00 -9.94
C ALA A 32 17.86 -2.07 -8.85
N TRP A 33 17.24 -0.95 -9.23
CA TRP A 33 16.62 -0.01 -8.30
C TRP A 33 15.12 -0.25 -8.12
N MET A 34 14.52 -1.05 -8.99
CA MET A 34 13.08 -1.29 -9.00
C MET A 34 12.68 -2.47 -8.11
N TYR A 35 13.48 -3.53 -8.11
CA TYR A 35 13.28 -4.69 -7.24
C TYR A 35 14.61 -5.41 -7.03
N LYS A 36 14.76 -6.07 -5.87
CA LYS A 36 15.99 -6.77 -5.50
C LYS A 36 16.26 -7.96 -6.43
N ASP A 37 17.54 -8.20 -6.73
CA ASP A 37 18.04 -9.30 -7.56
C ASP A 37 17.32 -9.40 -8.92
N PHE A 38 17.35 -8.31 -9.68
CA PHE A 38 16.53 -8.14 -10.88
C PHE A 38 16.70 -9.21 -11.96
N GLN A 39 17.84 -9.90 -11.96
CA GLN A 39 18.17 -10.99 -12.88
C GLN A 39 17.44 -12.29 -12.54
N ASN A 40 16.85 -12.41 -11.35
CA ASN A 40 16.10 -13.58 -10.96
C ASN A 40 14.66 -13.47 -11.49
N PRO A 41 14.26 -14.30 -12.47
CA PRO A 41 12.93 -14.21 -13.08
C PRO A 41 11.80 -14.51 -12.09
N ILE A 42 12.07 -15.27 -11.03
CA ILE A 42 11.09 -15.56 -9.96
C ILE A 42 10.84 -14.30 -9.14
N LEU A 43 11.89 -13.55 -8.79
CA LEU A 43 11.75 -12.30 -8.03
C LEU A 43 11.10 -11.19 -8.86
N PHE A 44 11.38 -11.16 -10.17
CA PHE A 44 10.64 -10.31 -11.10
C PHE A 44 9.14 -10.62 -11.08
N ALA A 45 8.76 -11.88 -11.32
CA ALA A 45 7.34 -12.27 -11.35
C ALA A 45 6.66 -12.06 -10.00
N TRP A 46 7.35 -12.35 -8.89
CA TRP A 46 6.89 -12.10 -7.54
C TRP A 46 6.64 -10.61 -7.30
N ASN A 47 7.58 -9.73 -7.66
CA ASN A 47 7.40 -8.29 -7.54
C ASN A 47 6.21 -7.82 -8.38
N TRP A 48 6.13 -8.22 -9.64
CA TRP A 48 5.03 -7.84 -10.52
C TRP A 48 3.66 -8.37 -10.10
N SER A 49 3.61 -9.41 -9.26
CA SER A 49 2.35 -9.90 -8.68
C SER A 49 1.69 -8.88 -7.74
N PHE A 50 2.43 -7.90 -7.22
CA PHE A 50 1.89 -6.81 -6.40
C PHE A 50 1.22 -5.72 -7.24
N ALA A 51 1.59 -5.56 -8.52
CA ALA A 51 1.10 -4.44 -9.33
C ALA A 51 -0.44 -4.36 -9.43
N PRO A 52 -1.18 -5.46 -9.69
CA PRO A 52 -2.63 -5.42 -9.70
C PRO A 52 -3.22 -5.01 -8.34
N LEU A 53 -2.64 -5.52 -7.25
CA LEU A 53 -3.10 -5.24 -5.88
C LEU A 53 -2.92 -3.76 -5.54
N ASP A 54 -1.72 -3.23 -5.77
CA ASP A 54 -1.34 -1.85 -5.43
C ASP A 54 -2.09 -0.82 -6.27
N VAL A 55 -2.29 -1.09 -7.56
CA VAL A 55 -3.03 -0.21 -8.47
C VAL A 55 -4.52 -0.18 -8.08
N VAL A 56 -5.12 -1.33 -7.77
CA VAL A 56 -6.52 -1.37 -7.30
C VAL A 56 -6.65 -0.69 -5.94
N ALA A 57 -5.73 -0.94 -5.00
CA ALA A 57 -5.69 -0.28 -3.69
C ALA A 57 -5.64 1.25 -3.85
N SER A 58 -4.78 1.75 -4.74
CA SER A 58 -4.62 3.18 -5.04
C SER A 58 -5.87 3.78 -5.68
N GLY A 59 -6.48 3.07 -6.64
CA GLY A 59 -7.71 3.50 -7.28
C GLY A 59 -8.86 3.64 -6.28
N LEU A 60 -9.03 2.65 -5.39
CA LEU A 60 -10.02 2.70 -4.32
C LEU A 60 -9.72 3.79 -3.29
N GLY A 61 -8.46 3.97 -2.92
CA GLY A 61 -8.01 4.98 -1.96
C GLY A 61 -8.31 6.40 -2.43
N ILE A 62 -7.85 6.74 -3.64
CA ILE A 62 -8.12 8.05 -4.26
C ILE A 62 -9.62 8.26 -4.48
N PHE A 63 -10.33 7.25 -4.98
CA PHE A 63 -11.77 7.35 -5.23
C PHE A 63 -12.57 7.54 -3.92
N SER A 64 -12.14 6.90 -2.83
CA SER A 64 -12.73 7.12 -1.51
C SER A 64 -12.60 8.58 -1.05
N LEU A 65 -11.44 9.21 -1.27
CA LEU A 65 -11.23 10.61 -0.92
C LEU A 65 -12.08 11.54 -1.79
N TRP A 66 -12.27 11.20 -3.06
CA TRP A 66 -13.18 11.93 -3.94
C TRP A 66 -14.64 11.84 -3.47
N LEU A 67 -15.13 10.65 -3.14
CA LEU A 67 -16.49 10.45 -2.60
C LEU A 67 -16.69 11.19 -1.28
N ALA A 68 -15.69 11.17 -0.40
CA ALA A 68 -15.74 11.88 0.87
C ALA A 68 -15.92 13.40 0.66
N ARG A 69 -15.25 13.98 -0.33
CA ARG A 69 -15.43 15.40 -0.72
C ARG A 69 -16.82 15.68 -1.27
N LYS A 70 -17.45 14.70 -1.93
CA LYS A 70 -18.82 14.79 -2.45
C LYS A 70 -19.90 14.51 -1.40
N GLY A 71 -19.51 14.20 -0.15
CA GLY A 71 -20.45 13.93 0.94
C GLY A 71 -21.12 12.55 0.87
N SER A 72 -20.71 11.66 -0.06
CA SER A 72 -21.27 10.31 -0.17
C SER A 72 -20.76 9.43 0.96
N SER A 73 -21.64 8.76 1.69
CA SER A 73 -21.30 7.87 2.82
C SER A 73 -20.44 6.66 2.41
N ASN A 74 -20.52 6.20 1.16
CA ASN A 74 -19.81 5.03 0.63
C ASN A 74 -18.27 5.17 0.67
N TRP A 75 -17.75 6.37 0.91
CA TRP A 75 -16.31 6.62 1.01
C TRP A 75 -15.63 5.73 2.05
N ASN A 76 -16.31 5.42 3.15
CA ASN A 76 -15.72 4.67 4.26
C ASN A 76 -15.40 3.21 3.89
N LEU A 77 -16.30 2.55 3.17
CA LEU A 77 -16.16 1.15 2.75
C LEU A 77 -15.04 1.02 1.71
N LEU A 78 -14.97 1.94 0.74
CA LEU A 78 -13.89 1.93 -0.26
C LEU A 78 -12.52 2.22 0.37
N ALA A 79 -12.46 3.17 1.30
CA ALA A 79 -11.23 3.42 2.06
C ALA A 79 -10.82 2.17 2.86
N PHE A 80 -11.77 1.48 3.49
CA PHE A 80 -11.49 0.25 4.22
C PHE A 80 -10.93 -0.86 3.33
N VAL A 81 -11.53 -1.11 2.16
CA VAL A 81 -11.03 -2.10 1.20
C VAL A 81 -9.63 -1.74 0.72
N SER A 82 -9.39 -0.47 0.37
CA SER A 82 -8.07 0.04 -0.01
C SER A 82 -7.02 -0.24 1.08
N ILE A 83 -7.31 0.11 2.33
CA ILE A 83 -6.41 -0.10 3.48
C ILE A 83 -6.10 -1.58 3.71
N CYS A 84 -7.10 -2.48 3.55
CA CYS A 84 -6.89 -3.92 3.65
C CYS A 84 -5.94 -4.43 2.56
N MET A 85 -6.10 -3.96 1.31
CA MET A 85 -5.21 -4.33 0.20
C MET A 85 -3.78 -3.83 0.44
N THR A 86 -3.62 -2.59 0.89
CA THR A 86 -2.32 -2.02 1.28
C THR A 86 -1.64 -2.84 2.37
N PHE A 87 -2.38 -3.22 3.41
CA PHE A 87 -1.88 -4.08 4.48
C PHE A 87 -1.41 -5.44 3.93
N CYS A 88 -2.21 -6.07 3.06
CA CYS A 88 -1.87 -7.33 2.44
C CYS A 88 -0.58 -7.23 1.60
N ALA A 89 -0.42 -6.15 0.83
CA ALA A 89 0.80 -5.91 0.04
C ALA A 89 2.04 -5.87 0.96
N GLY A 90 2.01 -5.04 2.00
CA GLY A 90 3.11 -4.96 2.96
C GLY A 90 3.39 -6.28 3.67
N LEU A 91 2.34 -6.96 4.14
CA LEU A 91 2.46 -8.24 4.85
C LEU A 91 3.07 -9.33 3.97
N MET A 92 2.57 -9.50 2.75
CA MET A 92 3.11 -10.49 1.81
C MET A 92 4.59 -10.23 1.49
N ALA A 93 4.97 -8.95 1.32
CA ALA A 93 6.36 -8.56 1.10
C ALA A 93 7.26 -8.91 2.29
N ILE A 94 6.88 -8.52 3.51
CA ILE A 94 7.66 -8.83 4.72
C ILE A 94 7.71 -10.34 4.97
N SER A 95 6.59 -11.06 4.83
CA SER A 95 6.57 -12.52 4.96
C SER A 95 7.53 -13.20 3.99
N PHE A 96 7.56 -12.75 2.73
CA PHE A 96 8.49 -13.26 1.73
C PHE A 96 9.96 -13.05 2.15
N TRP A 97 10.32 -11.84 2.55
CA TRP A 97 11.69 -11.52 2.96
C TRP A 97 12.14 -12.26 4.22
N VAL A 98 11.23 -12.45 5.19
CA VAL A 98 11.48 -13.29 6.37
C VAL A 98 11.81 -14.74 5.98
N ILE A 99 11.02 -15.34 5.09
CA ILE A 99 11.27 -16.71 4.60
C ILE A 99 12.62 -16.81 3.89
N ARG A 100 12.98 -15.77 3.14
CA ARG A 100 14.27 -15.65 2.44
C ARG A 100 15.45 -15.32 3.38
N GLN A 101 15.21 -15.07 4.66
CA GLN A 101 16.19 -14.62 5.65
C GLN A 101 16.93 -13.35 5.21
N ASP A 102 16.23 -12.45 4.53
CA ASP A 102 16.77 -11.21 3.99
C ASP A 102 16.17 -10.01 4.72
N PHE A 103 17.02 -9.18 5.31
CA PHE A 103 16.64 -8.10 6.22
C PHE A 103 17.11 -6.72 5.75
N GLU A 104 17.28 -6.55 4.44
CA GLU A 104 17.71 -5.27 3.89
C GLU A 104 16.68 -4.17 4.13
N LEU A 105 17.10 -3.13 4.87
CA LEU A 105 16.23 -2.03 5.30
C LEU A 105 15.54 -1.31 4.14
N LEU A 106 16.22 -1.19 2.99
CA LEU A 106 15.68 -0.51 1.81
C LEU A 106 14.36 -1.14 1.33
N TRP A 107 14.23 -2.46 1.43
CA TRP A 107 13.02 -3.20 1.05
C TRP A 107 12.07 -3.39 2.23
N TRP A 108 12.59 -3.45 3.45
CA TRP A 108 11.76 -3.62 4.64
C TRP A 108 10.98 -2.37 5.03
N LEU A 109 11.62 -1.20 5.08
CA LEU A 109 11.01 0.03 5.55
C LEU A 109 9.71 0.42 4.81
N PRO A 110 9.66 0.46 3.46
CA PRO A 110 8.42 0.78 2.78
C PRO A 110 7.33 -0.25 3.07
N ASN A 111 7.66 -1.55 3.06
CA ASN A 111 6.67 -2.60 3.30
C ASN A 111 6.17 -2.65 4.75
N LEU A 112 7.03 -2.35 5.73
CA LEU A 112 6.62 -2.17 7.13
C LEU A 112 5.69 -0.96 7.28
N TYR A 113 5.96 0.15 6.57
CA TYR A 113 5.05 1.29 6.54
C TYR A 113 3.66 0.88 6.06
N LEU A 114 3.57 0.13 4.96
CA LEU A 114 2.30 -0.40 4.43
C LEU A 114 1.55 -1.32 5.41
N ILE A 115 2.23 -1.92 6.40
CA ILE A 115 1.60 -2.70 7.47
C ILE A 115 1.13 -1.81 8.61
N PHE A 116 2.01 -0.92 9.09
CA PHE A 116 1.78 -0.21 10.35
C PHE A 116 0.69 0.84 10.25
N TRP A 117 0.66 1.65 9.19
CA TRP A 117 -0.33 2.73 9.13
C TRP A 117 -1.78 2.20 8.99
N PRO A 118 -2.07 1.13 8.21
CA PRO A 118 -3.37 0.47 8.22
C PRO A 118 -3.79 -0.04 9.60
N VAL A 119 -2.87 -0.72 10.30
CA VAL A 119 -3.12 -1.29 11.62
C VAL A 119 -3.42 -0.19 12.64
N ILE A 120 -2.63 0.89 12.65
CA ILE A 120 -2.86 2.05 13.51
C ILE A 120 -4.23 2.67 13.23
N TYR A 121 -4.61 2.81 11.95
CA TYR A 121 -5.92 3.32 11.59
C TYR A 121 -7.05 2.44 12.12
N VAL A 122 -7.00 1.12 11.89
CA VAL A 122 -8.02 0.17 12.35
C VAL A 122 -8.14 0.14 13.89
N ILE A 123 -7.02 0.18 14.61
CA ILE A 123 -7.03 0.28 16.08
C ILE A 123 -7.66 1.60 16.54
N SER A 124 -7.40 2.72 15.84
CA SER A 124 -7.94 4.02 16.21
C SER A 124 -9.47 4.09 16.07
N ILE A 125 -10.04 3.48 15.03
CA ILE A 125 -11.49 3.48 14.80
C ILE A 125 -12.22 2.54 15.75
N THR A 126 -11.64 1.38 16.08
CA THR A 126 -12.22 0.41 17.01
C THR A 126 -12.26 0.94 18.45
N ARG A 127 -11.24 1.70 18.87
CA ARG A 127 -11.24 2.39 20.17
C ARG A 127 -12.34 3.45 20.26
N LYS A 128 -12.51 4.27 19.21
CA LYS A 128 -13.59 5.27 19.17
C LYS A 128 -14.98 4.66 19.26
N SER A 129 -15.19 3.52 18.60
CA SER A 129 -16.49 2.82 18.64
C SER A 129 -16.86 2.30 20.03
N LYS A 130 -15.89 2.07 20.93
CA LYS A 130 -16.16 1.61 22.31
C LYS A 130 -16.47 2.76 23.29
N SER A 131 -16.24 4.00 22.88
CA SER A 131 -16.42 5.20 23.72
C SER A 131 -17.63 6.05 23.31
N ALA A 132 -18.41 5.59 22.33
CA ALA A 132 -19.65 6.20 21.84
C ALA A 132 -20.84 5.31 22.23
#